data_AF-A0A352Q764-F1
#
_entry.id   AF-A0A352Q764-F1
#
_cell.length_a   1.000
_cell.length_b   1.000
_cell.length_c   1.000
_cell.angle_alpha   90.00
_cell.angle_beta   90.00
_cell.angle_gamma   90.00
#
_symmetry.space_group_name_H-M   'P 1'
#
loop_
_entity.id
_entity.type
_entity.pdbx_description
1 polymer ?
#
loop_
_entity_poly.entity_id
_entity_poly.type
_entity_poly.pdbx_seq_one_letter_code
_entity_poly.pdbx_strand_id
1 'polypeptide(L)'
;MKFSTKRYLWNQALVVTLAAGCLTANSHADWRELFQKAEKTVTGAVGDTPSNAVLGELTNTEIIEGLKAALIKGTNTAIESLGRQDGFLGNPAVRIPLPEKLESLEKGLRAIGKGDVADDFIASMNRAAEQAVPLATDLFVGAISGMSLTDAQDILTGPDNAATQYLQTHSGDRLRELMSPIVQQATDKVGVTKAYKDMFAKAGMFSQAIDISSLDLDAYVTEQATNGLFQLIAAEEKRIRENPVARTTDILKKVFARQ
;
A
#
# COMPACT_ATOMS: atom_id res chain seq x y z
N MET A 1 38.52 9.93 68.29
CA MET A 1 39.72 9.17 68.67
C MET A 1 40.49 8.83 67.39
N LYS A 2 41.77 9.23 67.30
CA LYS A 2 42.76 9.00 66.20
C LYS A 2 42.34 9.25 64.73
N PHE A 3 43.11 10.14 64.09
CA PHE A 3 43.23 10.36 62.65
C PHE A 3 43.59 9.08 61.87
N SER A 4 43.28 9.05 60.56
CA SER A 4 44.34 9.04 59.54
C SER A 4 43.82 9.43 58.14
N THR A 5 44.30 10.54 57.61
CA THR A 5 44.18 10.92 56.19
C THR A 5 45.32 10.31 55.40
N LYS A 6 45.12 9.91 54.13
CA LYS A 6 46.20 9.95 53.12
C LYS A 6 45.69 10.17 51.70
N ARG A 7 46.56 10.78 50.90
CA ARG A 7 46.38 11.41 49.57
C ARG A 7 47.80 11.53 48.96
N TYR A 8 47.93 11.75 47.65
CA TYR A 8 49.22 11.96 46.92
C TYR A 8 50.11 10.70 46.79
N LEU A 9 50.98 10.47 45.78
CA LEU A 9 51.34 11.11 44.47
C LEU A 9 51.21 10.02 43.35
N TRP A 10 51.21 10.23 42.03
CA TRP A 10 51.98 11.06 41.06
C TRP A 10 53.46 10.66 40.81
N ASN A 11 53.81 10.60 39.50
CA ASN A 11 55.13 10.48 38.82
C ASN A 11 55.84 9.13 38.54
N GLN A 12 55.88 8.77 37.24
CA GLN A 12 57.04 8.37 36.37
C GLN A 12 57.88 7.10 36.72
N ALA A 13 58.55 6.38 35.81
CA ALA A 13 58.86 6.58 34.37
C ALA A 13 59.03 5.24 33.57
N LEU A 14 59.18 5.34 32.23
CA LEU A 14 60.02 4.56 31.27
C LEU A 14 60.67 3.23 31.77
N VAL A 15 60.69 2.08 31.07
CA VAL A 15 61.13 1.75 29.67
C VAL A 15 60.98 0.19 29.47
N VAL A 16 60.91 -0.50 28.31
CA VAL A 16 60.47 -0.22 26.91
C VAL A 16 60.43 -1.53 26.07
N THR A 17 59.73 -1.55 24.92
CA THR A 17 59.68 -2.56 23.79
C THR A 17 59.71 -4.09 24.04
N LEU A 18 58.70 -4.78 23.48
CA LEU A 18 58.87 -5.54 22.22
C LEU A 18 57.53 -5.57 21.43
N ALA A 19 57.54 -6.04 20.17
CA ALA A 19 56.51 -5.69 19.18
C ALA A 19 55.54 -6.82 18.78
N ALA A 20 54.28 -6.44 18.57
CA ALA A 20 53.32 -7.04 17.64
C ALA A 20 52.44 -5.90 17.11
N GLY A 21 52.14 -5.86 15.81
CA GLY A 21 51.65 -4.64 15.15
C GLY A 21 50.30 -4.76 14.45
N CYS A 22 49.60 -3.63 14.37
CA CYS A 22 48.81 -3.26 13.20
C CYS A 22 48.75 -1.74 13.11
N LEU A 23 49.18 -1.16 11.98
CA LEU A 23 49.11 0.29 11.75
C LEU A 23 47.76 0.63 11.15
N THR A 24 46.92 1.36 11.90
CA THR A 24 45.74 2.03 11.33
C THR A 24 46.20 3.18 10.44
N ALA A 25 46.39 2.89 9.15
CA ALA A 25 46.68 3.92 8.16
C ALA A 25 45.43 4.81 7.98
N ASN A 26 45.52 6.09 8.38
CA ASN A 26 44.50 7.08 8.05
C ASN A 26 44.56 7.38 6.55
N SER A 27 43.85 6.58 5.76
CA SER A 27 43.66 6.81 4.32
C SER A 27 42.71 7.99 4.10
N HIS A 28 43.19 9.21 4.36
CA HIS A 28 42.63 10.41 3.76
C HIS A 28 42.92 10.36 2.25
N ALA A 29 42.07 9.66 1.51
CA ALA A 29 42.00 9.77 0.07
C ALA A 29 41.67 11.23 -0.26
N ASP A 30 42.62 11.97 -0.84
CA ASP A 30 42.39 13.38 -1.16
C ASP A 30 41.51 13.47 -2.40
N TRP A 31 40.20 13.63 -2.16
CA TRP A 31 39.19 13.83 -3.18
C TRP A 31 39.54 14.97 -4.15
N ARG A 32 40.37 15.94 -3.75
CA ARG A 32 40.80 17.05 -4.62
C ARG A 32 41.66 16.57 -5.78
N GLU A 33 42.53 15.57 -5.60
CA GLU A 33 43.25 14.95 -6.72
C GLU A 33 42.29 14.22 -7.66
N LEU A 34 41.32 13.49 -7.11
CA LEU A 34 40.34 12.74 -7.91
C LEU A 34 39.47 13.69 -8.76
N PHE A 35 38.99 14.80 -8.18
CA PHE A 35 38.25 15.82 -8.94
C PHE A 35 39.10 16.48 -10.03
N GLN A 36 40.34 16.90 -9.74
CA GLN A 36 41.23 17.51 -10.75
C GLN A 36 41.65 16.52 -11.84
N LYS A 37 41.70 15.22 -11.54
CA LYS A 37 41.98 14.16 -12.51
C LYS A 37 40.77 13.91 -13.40
N ALA A 38 39.57 13.88 -12.83
CA ALA A 38 38.30 13.74 -13.55
C ALA A 38 38.06 14.91 -14.53
N GLU A 39 38.26 16.15 -14.08
CA GLU A 39 38.14 17.37 -14.88
C GLU A 39 39.07 17.35 -16.11
N LYS A 40 40.33 16.90 -15.92
CA LYS A 40 41.31 16.73 -17.00
C LYS A 40 40.99 15.59 -17.97
N THR A 41 40.30 14.53 -17.52
CA THR A 41 39.82 13.47 -18.44
C THR A 41 38.59 13.89 -19.24
N VAL A 42 37.65 14.65 -18.65
CA VAL A 42 36.44 15.12 -19.35
C VAL A 42 36.77 16.18 -20.40
N THR A 43 37.73 17.06 -20.13
CA THR A 43 38.17 18.09 -21.09
C THR A 43 39.12 17.56 -22.18
N GLY A 44 39.63 16.34 -22.06
CA GLY A 44 40.65 15.78 -22.94
C GLY A 44 40.13 14.97 -24.14
N ALA A 45 38.84 14.70 -24.24
CA ALA A 45 38.29 13.71 -25.19
C ALA A 45 37.01 14.18 -25.91
N VAL A 46 37.04 15.34 -26.56
CA VAL A 46 36.01 15.74 -27.53
C VAL A 46 36.20 14.96 -28.84
N GLY A 47 35.77 13.69 -28.84
CA GLY A 47 35.69 12.82 -30.00
C GLY A 47 34.26 12.74 -30.52
N ASP A 48 34.03 13.13 -31.77
CA ASP A 48 32.70 13.30 -32.35
C ASP A 48 32.02 11.95 -32.67
N THR A 49 30.98 11.58 -31.92
CA THR A 49 30.06 10.46 -32.23
C THR A 49 28.72 10.66 -31.48
N PRO A 50 27.55 10.57 -32.14
CA PRO A 50 26.26 10.88 -31.52
C PRO A 50 25.70 9.71 -30.67
N SER A 51 25.90 9.75 -29.35
CA SER A 51 25.41 8.71 -28.41
C SER A 51 24.26 9.15 -27.49
N ASN A 52 23.59 10.28 -27.78
CA ASN A 52 22.54 10.85 -26.92
C ASN A 52 21.23 10.05 -26.86
N ALA A 53 20.99 9.09 -27.76
CA ALA A 53 19.76 8.29 -27.77
C ALA A 53 19.68 7.33 -26.57
N VAL A 54 20.76 6.55 -26.34
CA VAL A 54 20.79 5.48 -25.32
C VAL A 54 20.60 6.02 -23.91
N LEU A 55 21.10 7.22 -23.62
CA LEU A 55 20.96 7.85 -22.30
C LEU A 55 19.52 8.26 -21.98
N GLY A 56 18.72 8.67 -22.97
CA GLY A 56 17.31 9.02 -22.77
C GLY A 56 16.39 7.79 -22.65
N GLU A 57 16.68 6.75 -23.42
CA GLU A 57 15.88 5.51 -23.44
C GLU A 57 16.05 4.72 -22.13
N LEU A 58 17.27 4.62 -21.60
CA LEU A 58 17.53 4.03 -20.29
C LEU A 58 16.80 4.76 -19.16
N THR A 59 16.84 6.10 -19.12
CA THR A 59 16.15 6.87 -18.07
C THR A 59 14.64 6.67 -18.08
N ASN A 60 14.02 6.54 -19.25
CA ASN A 60 12.58 6.29 -19.35
C ASN A 60 12.22 4.91 -18.80
N THR A 61 13.01 3.88 -19.08
CA THR A 61 12.81 2.53 -18.51
C THR A 61 12.93 2.52 -16.99
N GLU A 62 13.97 3.16 -16.43
CA GLU A 62 14.19 3.19 -14.97
C GLU A 62 13.11 3.98 -14.22
N ILE A 63 12.60 5.08 -14.81
CA ILE A 63 11.46 5.84 -14.27
C ILE A 63 10.19 4.97 -14.23
N ILE A 64 9.95 4.16 -15.26
CA ILE A 64 8.74 3.35 -15.38
C ILE A 64 8.77 2.12 -14.47
N GLU A 65 9.89 1.42 -14.34
CA GLU A 65 10.04 0.36 -13.34
C GLU A 65 9.93 0.92 -11.91
N GLY A 66 10.41 2.16 -11.71
CA GLY A 66 10.18 2.93 -10.49
C GLY A 66 8.70 3.20 -10.20
N LEU A 67 7.95 3.64 -11.22
CA LEU A 67 6.50 3.86 -11.12
C LEU A 67 5.76 2.55 -10.82
N LYS A 68 6.03 1.47 -11.57
CA LYS A 68 5.43 0.15 -11.35
C LYS A 68 5.68 -0.37 -9.94
N ALA A 69 6.91 -0.29 -9.45
CA ALA A 69 7.25 -0.69 -8.09
C ALA A 69 6.52 0.14 -7.01
N ALA A 70 6.36 1.45 -7.22
CA ALA A 70 5.60 2.32 -6.32
C ALA A 70 4.10 1.99 -6.34
N LEU A 71 3.52 1.75 -7.52
CA LEU A 71 2.10 1.37 -7.69
C LEU A 71 1.79 0.00 -7.08
N ILE A 72 2.65 -1.01 -7.29
CA ILE A 72 2.54 -2.32 -6.65
C ILE A 72 2.56 -2.16 -5.12
N LYS A 73 3.53 -1.39 -4.59
CA LYS A 73 3.61 -1.14 -3.15
C LYS A 73 2.35 -0.45 -2.60
N GLY A 74 1.84 0.58 -3.27
CA GLY A 74 0.63 1.28 -2.84
C GLY A 74 -0.61 0.38 -2.89
N THR A 75 -0.75 -0.40 -3.96
CA THR A 75 -1.84 -1.35 -4.15
C THR A 75 -1.84 -2.45 -3.09
N ASN A 76 -0.68 -3.06 -2.82
CA ASN A 76 -0.53 -4.04 -1.75
C ASN A 76 -0.84 -3.41 -0.38
N THR A 77 -0.39 -2.17 -0.12
CA THR A 77 -0.71 -1.45 1.12
C THR A 77 -2.23 -1.26 1.30
N ALA A 78 -2.95 -0.96 0.22
CA ALA A 78 -4.42 -0.86 0.26
C ALA A 78 -5.08 -2.23 0.51
N ILE A 79 -4.64 -3.28 -0.18
CA ILE A 79 -5.14 -4.66 0.00
C ILE A 79 -4.88 -5.17 1.42
N GLU A 80 -3.67 -5.02 1.96
CA GLU A 80 -3.32 -5.43 3.33
C GLU A 80 -4.12 -4.65 4.39
N SER A 81 -4.39 -3.36 4.13
CA SER A 81 -5.16 -2.50 5.04
C SER A 81 -6.64 -2.85 5.09
N LEU A 82 -7.22 -3.36 3.99
CA LEU A 82 -8.64 -3.73 3.87
C LEU A 82 -8.93 -5.22 4.04
N GLY A 83 -7.99 -6.10 3.70
CA GLY A 83 -8.12 -7.56 3.79
C GLY A 83 -7.86 -8.13 5.18
N ARG A 84 -7.39 -7.31 6.12
CA ARG A 84 -7.27 -7.63 7.54
C ARG A 84 -8.61 -7.43 8.27
N GLN A 85 -8.72 -8.04 9.45
CA GLN A 85 -9.84 -7.77 10.36
C GLN A 85 -9.97 -6.26 10.64
N ASP A 86 -11.20 -5.76 10.55
CA ASP A 86 -11.58 -4.35 10.74
C ASP A 86 -10.98 -3.40 9.70
N GLY A 87 -10.51 -3.94 8.57
CA GLY A 87 -10.07 -3.18 7.40
C GLY A 87 -11.20 -2.41 6.72
N PHE A 88 -12.39 -3.02 6.60
CA PHE A 88 -13.61 -2.33 6.17
C PHE A 88 -14.41 -1.83 7.37
N LEU A 89 -14.72 -2.70 8.34
CA LEU A 89 -15.67 -2.37 9.41
C LEU A 89 -15.20 -1.19 10.29
N GLY A 90 -13.89 -1.11 10.54
CA GLY A 90 -13.25 -0.05 11.32
C GLY A 90 -12.86 1.20 10.52
N ASN A 91 -13.05 1.20 9.19
CA ASN A 91 -12.61 2.28 8.31
C ASN A 91 -13.80 3.08 7.75
N PRO A 92 -14.17 4.23 8.34
CA PRO A 92 -15.37 4.97 7.97
C PRO A 92 -15.33 5.55 6.55
N ALA A 93 -14.18 5.54 5.86
CA ALA A 93 -14.08 5.97 4.47
C ALA A 93 -14.63 4.92 3.48
N VAL A 94 -14.61 3.63 3.84
CA VAL A 94 -14.97 2.50 2.94
C VAL A 94 -15.90 1.47 3.57
N ARG A 95 -16.26 1.61 4.86
CA ARG A 95 -17.17 0.71 5.58
C ARG A 95 -18.45 0.52 4.78
N ILE A 96 -18.76 -0.74 4.48
CA ILE A 96 -19.97 -1.13 3.76
C ILE A 96 -21.18 -0.84 4.66
N PRO A 97 -22.11 0.04 4.25
CA PRO A 97 -23.30 0.35 5.03
C PRO A 97 -24.40 -0.70 4.79
N LEU A 98 -25.56 -0.49 5.40
CA LEU A 98 -26.77 -1.21 4.99
C LEU A 98 -27.23 -0.73 3.59
N PRO A 99 -27.67 -1.63 2.69
CA PRO A 99 -28.46 -1.26 1.52
C PRO A 99 -29.68 -0.42 1.93
N GLU A 100 -30.00 0.63 1.17
CA GLU A 100 -31.10 1.55 1.49
C GLU A 100 -32.46 0.84 1.70
N LYS A 101 -32.72 -0.25 0.96
CA LYS A 101 -33.90 -1.13 1.12
C LYS A 101 -34.05 -1.70 2.54
N LEU A 102 -32.98 -1.76 3.33
CA LEU A 102 -32.96 -2.29 4.71
C LEU A 102 -32.90 -1.19 5.79
N GLU A 103 -32.75 0.09 5.43
CA GLU A 103 -32.59 1.18 6.40
C GLU A 103 -33.84 1.36 7.31
N SER A 104 -35.04 1.19 6.74
CA SER A 104 -36.30 1.17 7.51
C SER A 104 -36.39 0.00 8.50
N LEU A 105 -35.79 -1.14 8.15
CA LEU A 105 -35.75 -2.34 8.98
C LEU A 105 -34.73 -2.18 10.12
N GLU A 106 -33.59 -1.54 9.86
CA GLU A 106 -32.63 -1.11 10.87
C GLU A 106 -33.26 -0.21 11.92
N LYS A 107 -33.97 0.84 11.46
CA LYS A 107 -34.67 1.80 12.32
C LYS A 107 -35.73 1.10 13.18
N GLY A 108 -36.48 0.16 12.60
CA GLY A 108 -37.42 -0.70 13.32
C GLY A 108 -36.75 -1.56 14.39
N LEU A 109 -35.67 -2.26 14.05
CA LEU A 109 -34.88 -3.06 14.99
C LEU A 109 -34.33 -2.21 16.14
N ARG A 110 -33.70 -1.07 15.86
CA ARG A 110 -33.16 -0.18 16.90
C ARG A 110 -34.27 0.35 17.82
N ALA A 111 -35.44 0.71 17.28
CA ALA A 111 -36.57 1.19 18.07
C ALA A 111 -37.14 0.14 19.05
N ILE A 112 -37.05 -1.16 18.75
CA ILE A 112 -37.46 -2.25 19.66
C ILE A 112 -36.31 -2.79 20.53
N GLY A 113 -35.18 -2.08 20.62
CA GLY A 113 -34.02 -2.52 21.42
C GLY A 113 -33.27 -3.70 20.81
N LYS A 114 -33.26 -3.81 19.47
CA LYS A 114 -32.58 -4.86 18.69
C LYS A 114 -31.55 -4.32 17.69
N GLY A 115 -30.88 -3.22 18.04
CA GLY A 115 -29.77 -2.67 17.26
C GLY A 115 -28.58 -3.61 17.14
N ASP A 116 -28.37 -4.49 18.14
CA ASP A 116 -27.41 -5.59 18.12
C ASP A 116 -27.51 -6.44 16.84
N VAL A 117 -28.72 -6.84 16.46
CA VAL A 117 -28.97 -7.65 15.26
C VAL A 117 -28.60 -6.92 13.96
N ALA A 118 -28.77 -5.59 13.92
CA ALA A 118 -28.39 -4.78 12.77
C ALA A 118 -26.87 -4.53 12.69
N ASP A 119 -26.23 -4.28 13.84
CA ASP A 119 -24.78 -4.08 13.92
C ASP A 119 -24.01 -5.37 13.59
N ASP A 120 -24.51 -6.54 14.02
CA ASP A 120 -24.01 -7.87 13.61
C ASP A 120 -24.15 -8.11 12.10
N PHE A 121 -25.26 -7.67 11.49
CA PHE A 121 -25.48 -7.79 10.05
C PHE A 121 -24.53 -6.87 9.25
N ILE A 122 -24.34 -5.63 9.70
CA ILE A 122 -23.34 -4.73 9.09
C ILE A 122 -21.93 -5.32 9.26
N ALA A 123 -21.58 -5.82 10.44
CA ALA A 123 -20.29 -6.43 10.69
C ALA A 123 -20.03 -7.62 9.75
N SER A 124 -20.99 -8.53 9.62
CA SER A 124 -20.85 -9.73 8.79
C SER A 124 -20.74 -9.42 7.28
N MET A 125 -21.43 -8.41 6.75
CA MET A 125 -21.17 -7.89 5.39
C MET A 125 -19.74 -7.36 5.21
N ASN A 126 -19.25 -6.56 6.17
CA ASN A 126 -17.89 -6.02 6.11
C ASN A 126 -16.83 -7.14 6.23
N ARG A 127 -17.07 -8.18 7.05
CA ARG A 127 -16.20 -9.38 7.11
C ARG A 127 -16.15 -10.16 5.80
N ALA A 128 -17.21 -10.15 4.99
CA ALA A 128 -17.19 -10.80 3.68
C ALA A 128 -16.30 -10.03 2.68
N ALA A 129 -16.33 -8.70 2.71
CA ALA A 129 -15.41 -7.86 1.95
C ALA A 129 -13.94 -8.01 2.39
N GLU A 130 -13.69 -8.01 3.71
CA GLU A 130 -12.36 -8.24 4.30
C GLU A 130 -11.78 -9.60 3.85
N GLN A 131 -12.60 -10.66 3.71
CA GLN A 131 -12.16 -11.96 3.21
C GLN A 131 -11.90 -12.01 1.69
N ALA A 132 -12.58 -11.18 0.90
CA ALA A 132 -12.49 -11.22 -0.56
C ALA A 132 -11.34 -10.37 -1.12
N VAL A 133 -11.00 -9.23 -0.50
CA VAL A 133 -9.99 -8.29 -1.00
C VAL A 133 -8.58 -8.86 -1.21
N PRO A 134 -8.03 -9.77 -0.37
CA PRO A 134 -6.70 -10.35 -0.58
C PRO A 134 -6.47 -10.98 -1.96
N LEU A 135 -7.53 -11.42 -2.64
CA LEU A 135 -7.48 -12.03 -3.98
C LEU A 135 -7.19 -11.03 -5.10
N ALA A 136 -7.30 -9.73 -4.82
CA ALA A 136 -6.92 -8.67 -5.76
C ALA A 136 -5.40 -8.60 -6.01
N THR A 137 -4.58 -9.20 -5.12
CA THR A 137 -3.11 -9.05 -5.12
C THR A 137 -2.51 -9.52 -6.44
N ASP A 138 -2.70 -10.78 -6.82
CA ASP A 138 -2.09 -11.34 -8.03
C ASP A 138 -2.64 -10.70 -9.31
N LEU A 139 -3.93 -10.33 -9.30
CA LEU A 139 -4.58 -9.62 -10.41
C LEU A 139 -3.94 -8.26 -10.66
N PHE A 140 -3.84 -7.42 -9.63
CA PHE A 140 -3.29 -6.07 -9.78
C PHE A 140 -1.75 -6.06 -9.93
N VAL A 141 -1.03 -6.96 -9.26
CA VAL A 141 0.42 -7.14 -9.51
C VAL A 141 0.66 -7.56 -10.97
N GLY A 142 -0.15 -8.48 -11.50
CA GLY A 142 -0.13 -8.86 -12.91
C GLY A 142 -0.41 -7.68 -13.85
N ALA A 143 -1.46 -6.91 -13.58
CA ALA A 143 -1.84 -5.74 -14.39
C ALA A 143 -0.75 -4.65 -14.39
N ILE A 144 -0.19 -4.30 -13.22
CA ILE A 144 0.85 -3.26 -13.12
C ILE A 144 2.16 -3.74 -13.75
N SER A 145 2.50 -5.04 -13.63
CA SER A 145 3.68 -5.60 -14.27
C SER A 145 3.55 -5.61 -15.79
N GLY A 146 2.39 -6.04 -16.31
CA GLY A 146 2.08 -6.14 -17.74
C GLY A 146 1.79 -4.80 -18.45
N MET A 147 1.55 -3.73 -17.70
CA MET A 147 1.35 -2.35 -18.18
C MET A 147 2.41 -1.91 -19.19
N SER A 148 1.97 -1.27 -20.28
CA SER A 148 2.84 -0.86 -21.38
C SER A 148 3.65 0.42 -21.09
N LEU A 149 4.63 0.68 -21.95
CA LEU A 149 5.41 1.93 -21.97
C LEU A 149 4.53 3.17 -22.15
N THR A 150 3.42 3.07 -22.88
CA THR A 150 2.48 4.18 -23.10
C THR A 150 1.62 4.40 -21.85
N ASP A 151 0.98 3.35 -21.34
CA ASP A 151 0.13 3.41 -20.13
C ASP A 151 0.89 4.03 -18.95
N ALA A 152 2.17 3.66 -18.77
CA ALA A 152 3.00 4.18 -17.70
C ALA A 152 3.33 5.68 -17.86
N GLN A 153 3.45 6.19 -19.10
CA GLN A 153 3.63 7.62 -19.37
C GLN A 153 2.31 8.40 -19.18
N ASP A 154 1.19 7.83 -19.61
CA ASP A 154 -0.14 8.42 -19.42
C ASP A 154 -0.51 8.49 -17.93
N ILE A 155 -0.13 7.48 -17.14
CA ILE A 155 -0.26 7.51 -15.67
C ILE A 155 0.66 8.53 -15.03
N LEU A 156 1.92 8.63 -15.48
CA LEU A 156 2.91 9.55 -14.93
C LEU A 156 2.55 11.03 -15.17
N THR A 157 1.95 11.33 -16.32
CA THR A 157 1.57 12.69 -16.73
C THR A 157 0.09 13.02 -16.46
N GLY A 158 -0.74 12.01 -16.24
CA GLY A 158 -2.17 12.12 -15.96
C GLY A 158 -2.54 12.54 -14.53
N PRO A 159 -3.85 12.64 -14.24
CA PRO A 159 -4.40 13.15 -12.97
C PRO A 159 -4.03 12.28 -11.75
N ASP A 160 -4.32 12.78 -10.55
CA ASP A 160 -3.85 12.18 -9.29
C ASP A 160 -4.28 10.72 -9.02
N ASN A 161 -5.28 10.23 -9.75
CA ASN A 161 -5.83 8.88 -9.67
C ASN A 161 -5.66 8.07 -10.98
N ALA A 162 -4.74 8.46 -11.87
CA ALA A 162 -4.62 7.84 -13.21
C ALA A 162 -4.28 6.33 -13.15
N ALA A 163 -3.44 5.88 -12.21
CA ALA A 163 -3.17 4.45 -12.05
C ALA A 163 -4.40 3.70 -11.51
N THR A 164 -5.18 4.35 -10.64
CA THR A 164 -6.45 3.80 -10.15
C THR A 164 -7.45 3.65 -11.29
N GLN A 165 -7.59 4.66 -12.15
CA GLN A 165 -8.44 4.59 -13.35
C GLN A 165 -7.98 3.46 -14.29
N TYR A 166 -6.66 3.31 -14.50
CA TYR A 166 -6.10 2.20 -15.28
C TYR A 166 -6.51 0.84 -14.72
N LEU A 167 -6.39 0.63 -13.40
CA LEU A 167 -6.76 -0.63 -12.74
C LEU A 167 -8.28 -0.87 -12.74
N GLN A 168 -9.09 0.19 -12.62
CA GLN A 168 -10.55 0.09 -12.78
C GLN A 168 -10.92 -0.41 -14.17
N THR A 169 -10.34 0.18 -15.23
CA THR A 169 -10.61 -0.21 -16.62
C THR A 169 -10.06 -1.60 -16.98
N HIS A 170 -8.84 -1.94 -16.57
CA HIS A 170 -8.17 -3.18 -17.00
C HIS A 170 -8.37 -4.37 -16.05
N SER A 171 -8.97 -4.17 -14.88
CA SER A 171 -9.10 -5.22 -13.87
C SER A 171 -10.37 -5.15 -13.01
N GLY A 172 -11.21 -4.11 -13.11
CA GLY A 172 -12.43 -3.99 -12.31
C GLY A 172 -13.40 -5.15 -12.45
N ASP A 173 -13.71 -5.57 -13.69
CA ASP A 173 -14.65 -6.66 -13.92
C ASP A 173 -14.06 -8.02 -13.55
N ARG A 174 -12.76 -8.24 -13.82
CA ARG A 174 -12.07 -9.46 -13.39
C ARG A 174 -11.94 -9.55 -11.87
N LEU A 175 -11.83 -8.41 -11.17
CA LEU A 175 -11.87 -8.36 -9.72
C LEU A 175 -13.25 -8.78 -9.19
N ARG A 176 -14.34 -8.25 -9.76
CA ARG A 176 -15.72 -8.66 -9.43
C ARG A 176 -15.95 -10.16 -9.63
N GLU A 177 -15.45 -10.73 -10.72
CA GLU A 177 -15.52 -12.17 -10.99
C GLU A 177 -14.79 -13.01 -9.93
N LEU A 178 -13.61 -12.56 -9.47
CA LEU A 178 -12.82 -13.26 -8.45
C LEU A 178 -13.40 -13.10 -7.04
N MET A 179 -13.95 -11.92 -6.72
CA MET A 179 -14.52 -11.62 -5.40
C MET A 179 -15.89 -12.26 -5.19
N SER A 180 -16.78 -12.24 -6.19
CA SER A 180 -18.17 -12.75 -6.11
C SER A 180 -18.33 -14.09 -5.38
N PRO A 181 -17.66 -15.20 -5.79
CA PRO A 181 -17.85 -16.51 -5.15
C PRO A 181 -17.31 -16.58 -3.71
N ILE A 182 -16.42 -15.66 -3.33
CA ILE A 182 -15.77 -15.61 -2.01
C ILE A 182 -16.57 -14.70 -1.07
N VAL A 183 -17.13 -13.60 -1.59
CA VAL A 183 -18.16 -12.82 -0.92
C VAL A 183 -19.36 -13.71 -0.60
N GLN A 184 -19.91 -14.44 -1.59
CA GLN A 184 -21.01 -15.39 -1.38
C GLN A 184 -20.68 -16.49 -0.35
N GLN A 185 -19.49 -17.10 -0.44
CA GLN A 185 -19.08 -18.08 0.57
C GLN A 185 -18.96 -17.45 1.97
N ALA A 186 -18.56 -16.18 2.07
CA ALA A 186 -18.44 -15.47 3.33
C ALA A 186 -19.79 -14.95 3.86
N THR A 187 -20.74 -14.52 3.02
CA THR A 187 -22.08 -14.12 3.47
C THR A 187 -22.83 -15.31 4.09
N ASP A 188 -22.72 -16.49 3.50
CA ASP A 188 -23.21 -17.73 4.10
C ASP A 188 -22.46 -18.12 5.40
N LYS A 189 -21.11 -18.05 5.41
CA LYS A 189 -20.29 -18.48 6.57
C LYS A 189 -20.33 -17.54 7.77
N VAL A 190 -20.18 -16.24 7.58
CA VAL A 190 -20.22 -15.23 8.66
C VAL A 190 -21.66 -15.00 9.14
N GLY A 191 -22.61 -15.79 8.62
CA GLY A 191 -23.98 -15.77 9.08
C GLY A 191 -24.73 -14.52 8.66
N VAL A 192 -24.34 -13.84 7.57
CA VAL A 192 -25.17 -12.78 6.96
C VAL A 192 -26.54 -13.37 6.64
N THR A 193 -26.57 -14.53 5.97
CA THR A 193 -27.77 -15.34 5.69
C THR A 193 -28.54 -15.76 6.96
N LYS A 194 -27.90 -15.83 8.14
CA LYS A 194 -28.54 -16.17 9.42
C LYS A 194 -29.06 -14.94 10.14
N ALA A 195 -28.24 -13.91 10.34
CA ALA A 195 -28.61 -12.63 10.92
C ALA A 195 -29.77 -11.98 10.13
N TYR A 196 -29.77 -12.12 8.80
CA TYR A 196 -30.90 -11.83 7.91
C TYR A 196 -32.17 -12.59 8.29
N LYS A 197 -32.11 -13.92 8.43
CA LYS A 197 -33.26 -14.76 8.80
C LYS A 197 -33.76 -14.46 10.21
N ASP A 198 -32.85 -14.26 11.16
CA ASP A 198 -33.16 -13.89 12.54
C ASP A 198 -33.74 -12.46 12.63
N MET A 199 -33.26 -11.52 11.82
CA MET A 199 -33.81 -10.17 11.66
C MET A 199 -35.24 -10.23 11.11
N PHE A 200 -35.46 -10.97 10.01
CA PHE A 200 -36.79 -11.12 9.40
C PHE A 200 -37.78 -11.83 10.32
N ALA A 201 -37.36 -12.89 11.01
CA ALA A 201 -38.19 -13.59 11.98
C ALA A 201 -38.57 -12.69 13.19
N LYS A 202 -37.66 -11.83 13.65
CA LYS A 202 -37.91 -10.87 14.75
C LYS A 202 -38.73 -9.66 14.31
N ALA A 203 -38.69 -9.28 13.03
CA ALA A 203 -39.43 -8.15 12.48
C ALA A 203 -40.93 -8.43 12.26
N GLY A 204 -41.34 -9.70 12.21
CA GLY A 204 -42.74 -10.11 12.11
C GLY A 204 -43.47 -9.46 10.93
N MET A 205 -44.60 -8.80 11.19
CA MET A 205 -45.43 -8.16 10.16
C MET A 205 -44.69 -7.08 9.35
N PHE A 206 -43.65 -6.47 9.89
CA PHE A 206 -42.86 -5.43 9.19
C PHE A 206 -42.12 -5.99 7.97
N SER A 207 -41.80 -7.30 7.98
CA SER A 207 -41.16 -7.98 6.84
C SER A 207 -42.06 -8.06 5.60
N GLN A 208 -43.38 -8.10 5.78
CA GLN A 208 -44.35 -8.23 4.68
C GLN A 208 -44.51 -6.93 3.86
N ALA A 209 -44.01 -5.81 4.37
CA ALA A 209 -44.08 -4.50 3.72
C ALA A 209 -42.84 -4.16 2.87
N ILE A 210 -41.78 -4.99 2.88
CA ILE A 210 -40.52 -4.70 2.20
C ILE A 210 -40.13 -5.89 1.30
N ASP A 211 -40.35 -5.77 -0.01
CA ASP A 211 -39.81 -6.75 -0.96
C ASP A 211 -38.29 -6.60 -1.09
N ILE A 212 -37.60 -7.55 -0.48
CA ILE A 212 -36.16 -7.76 -0.61
C ILE A 212 -35.81 -9.07 -1.30
N SER A 213 -36.79 -9.80 -1.87
CA SER A 213 -36.48 -10.94 -2.75
C SER A 213 -35.71 -10.51 -4.01
N SER A 214 -35.80 -9.22 -4.32
CA SER A 214 -35.05 -8.48 -5.34
C SER A 214 -33.77 -7.79 -4.83
N LEU A 215 -33.23 -8.17 -3.66
CA LEU A 215 -31.98 -7.64 -3.11
C LEU A 215 -30.86 -8.69 -3.20
N ASP A 216 -30.08 -8.64 -4.27
CA ASP A 216 -28.83 -9.40 -4.37
C ASP A 216 -27.78 -8.78 -3.44
N LEU A 217 -27.61 -9.40 -2.27
CA LEU A 217 -26.71 -8.94 -1.23
C LEU A 217 -25.25 -9.30 -1.52
N ASP A 218 -25.00 -10.41 -2.21
CA ASP A 218 -23.66 -10.86 -2.57
C ASP A 218 -23.07 -9.92 -3.64
N ALA A 219 -23.87 -9.55 -4.64
CA ALA A 219 -23.50 -8.53 -5.62
C ALA A 219 -23.32 -7.15 -4.97
N TYR A 220 -24.20 -6.74 -4.03
CA TYR A 220 -24.04 -5.48 -3.31
C TYR A 220 -22.73 -5.42 -2.52
N VAL A 221 -22.42 -6.45 -1.72
CA VAL A 221 -21.17 -6.49 -0.94
C VAL A 221 -19.95 -6.58 -1.85
N THR A 222 -20.03 -7.32 -2.98
CA THR A 222 -18.94 -7.39 -3.97
C THR A 222 -18.66 -6.03 -4.60
N GLU A 223 -19.70 -5.29 -4.99
CA GLU A 223 -19.55 -3.96 -5.61
C GLU A 223 -19.04 -2.92 -4.59
N GLN A 224 -19.54 -2.93 -3.35
CA GLN A 224 -19.05 -2.04 -2.30
C GLN A 224 -17.60 -2.36 -1.91
N ALA A 225 -17.22 -3.64 -1.84
CA ALA A 225 -15.85 -4.05 -1.57
C ALA A 225 -14.90 -3.65 -2.71
N THR A 226 -15.33 -3.82 -3.96
CA THR A 226 -14.59 -3.40 -5.17
C THR A 226 -14.35 -1.88 -5.16
N ASN A 227 -15.39 -1.08 -4.92
CA ASN A 227 -15.28 0.37 -4.90
C ASN A 227 -14.46 0.88 -3.71
N GLY A 228 -14.63 0.30 -2.51
CA GLY A 228 -13.82 0.64 -1.33
C GLY A 228 -12.32 0.34 -1.53
N LEU A 229 -11.99 -0.75 -2.21
CA LEU A 229 -10.62 -1.07 -2.58
C LEU A 229 -10.02 -0.04 -3.54
N PHE A 230 -10.73 0.30 -4.63
CA PHE A 230 -10.27 1.34 -5.57
C PHE A 230 -10.18 2.72 -4.91
N GLN A 231 -11.07 3.06 -3.98
CA GLN A 231 -11.03 4.32 -3.23
C GLN A 231 -9.77 4.41 -2.34
N LEU A 232 -9.36 3.32 -1.69
CA LEU A 232 -8.13 3.33 -0.90
C LEU A 232 -6.87 3.30 -1.79
N ILE A 233 -6.91 2.64 -2.94
CA ILE A 233 -5.84 2.70 -3.95
C ILE A 233 -5.66 4.14 -4.45
N ALA A 234 -6.75 4.88 -4.73
CA ALA A 234 -6.67 6.29 -5.12
C ALA A 234 -6.06 7.18 -4.02
N ALA A 235 -6.41 6.94 -2.76
CA ALA A 235 -5.84 7.66 -1.63
C ALA A 235 -4.32 7.43 -1.51
N GLU A 236 -3.87 6.20 -1.73
CA GLU A 236 -2.45 5.83 -1.66
C GLU A 236 -1.66 6.26 -2.92
N GLU A 237 -2.25 6.20 -4.12
CA GLU A 237 -1.69 6.80 -5.34
C GLU A 237 -1.44 8.30 -5.14
N LYS A 238 -2.45 9.01 -4.62
CA LYS A 238 -2.33 10.43 -4.27
C LYS A 238 -1.21 10.66 -3.23
N ARG A 239 -1.14 9.86 -2.17
CA ARG A 239 -0.06 9.94 -1.16
C ARG A 239 1.33 9.69 -1.76
N ILE A 240 1.44 8.88 -2.82
CA ILE A 240 2.66 8.63 -3.59
C ILE A 240 2.98 9.78 -4.56
N ARG A 241 1.99 10.55 -5.02
CA ARG A 241 2.19 11.79 -5.80
C ARG A 241 2.62 12.97 -4.93
N GLU A 242 1.95 13.17 -3.79
CA GLU A 242 2.23 14.27 -2.85
C GLU A 242 3.59 14.17 -2.13
N ASN A 243 4.25 13.00 -2.15
CA ASN A 243 5.56 12.80 -1.52
C ASN A 243 6.66 12.39 -2.54
N PRO A 244 7.13 13.32 -3.40
CA PRO A 244 8.14 13.04 -4.42
C PRO A 244 9.55 12.79 -3.87
N VAL A 245 9.82 13.10 -2.60
CA VAL A 245 11.10 12.78 -1.95
C VAL A 245 11.27 11.26 -1.84
N ALA A 246 10.18 10.52 -1.58
CA ALA A 246 10.19 9.05 -1.60
C ALA A 246 10.31 8.46 -3.01
N ARG A 247 9.89 9.18 -4.07
CA ARG A 247 10.08 8.75 -5.47
C ARG A 247 11.54 8.83 -5.92
N THR A 248 12.28 9.81 -5.41
CA THR A 248 13.62 10.14 -5.92
C THR A 248 14.74 9.39 -5.23
N THR A 249 14.68 9.17 -3.90
CA THR A 249 15.86 8.65 -3.19
C THR A 249 16.30 7.26 -3.65
N ASP A 250 15.38 6.32 -3.81
CA ASP A 250 15.77 4.89 -3.85
C ASP A 250 16.02 4.37 -5.28
N ILE A 251 15.54 5.11 -6.29
CA ILE A 251 15.90 4.93 -7.70
C ILE A 251 17.24 5.62 -7.96
N LEU A 252 17.37 6.92 -7.64
CA LEU A 252 18.61 7.66 -7.89
C LEU A 252 19.80 7.07 -7.11
N LYS A 253 19.62 6.60 -5.87
CA LYS A 253 20.67 5.85 -5.14
C LYS A 253 21.12 4.59 -5.88
N LYS A 254 20.24 3.87 -6.59
CA LYS A 254 20.62 2.65 -7.34
C LYS A 254 21.33 2.98 -8.65
N VAL A 255 20.90 4.03 -9.35
CA VAL A 255 21.52 4.49 -10.60
C VAL A 255 22.93 5.04 -10.32
N PHE A 256 23.08 5.92 -9.32
CA PHE A 256 24.37 6.53 -8.96
C PHE A 256 25.28 5.64 -8.09
N ALA A 257 24.81 4.48 -7.58
CA ALA A 257 25.67 3.48 -6.94
C ALA A 257 26.15 2.37 -7.91
N ARG A 258 25.96 2.57 -9.22
CA ARG A 258 26.43 1.69 -10.30
C ARG A 258 27.29 2.44 -11.34
N GLN A 259 27.82 3.60 -10.95
CA GLN A 259 28.76 4.45 -11.71
C GLN A 259 30.06 4.59 -10.91
#